data_AF-A0A3D5RAI3-F1
#
_entry.id   AF-A0A3D5RAI3-F1
#
_cell.length_a   1.000
_cell.length_b   1.000
_cell.length_c   1.000
_cell.angle_alpha   90.00
_cell.angle_beta   90.00
_cell.angle_gamma   90.00
#
_symmetry.space_group_name_H-M   'P 1'
#
loop_
_entity.id
_entity.type
_entity.pdbx_description
1 polymer ?
#
loop_
_entity_poly.entity_id
_entity_poly.type
_entity_poly.pdbx_seq_one_letter_code
_entity_poly.pdbx_strand_id
1 'polypeptide(L)'
;MKKWVFIGLIFVLLIFMITACTILSDREKELGAYSDDIMPAISEALADFDAWKENSGDQQKLDLLQKHANNINAINSRYFDGPHPQELEWSLKQWEGPEEDNLKDWKKEMRELAYAAWYMRERSTQFADKLEEISEAQGKLSKEELKQVEEIARETSKAGKSLHWEYKTWKGDFRPPWRFK
;
A
#
# COMPACT_ATOMS: atom_id res chain seq x y z
N MET A 1 -33.84 26.46 30.58
CA MET A 1 -32.60 25.67 30.65
C MET A 1 -32.48 24.54 29.63
N LYS A 2 -33.55 23.83 29.21
CA LYS A 2 -33.45 22.68 28.27
C LYS A 2 -33.03 23.02 26.82
N LYS A 3 -33.29 24.23 26.31
CA LYS A 3 -32.98 24.62 24.90
C LYS A 3 -31.48 24.80 24.60
N TRP A 4 -30.67 25.17 25.59
CA TRP A 4 -29.23 25.39 25.41
C TRP A 4 -28.41 24.09 25.42
N VAL A 5 -28.90 23.06 26.13
CA VAL A 5 -28.31 21.71 26.14
C VAL A 5 -28.48 21.02 24.78
N PHE A 6 -29.62 21.22 24.12
CA PHE A 6 -29.90 20.64 22.79
C PHE A 6 -29.00 21.25 21.68
N ILE A 7 -28.74 22.56 21.72
CA ILE A 7 -27.87 23.23 20.74
C ILE A 7 -26.41 22.79 20.94
N GLY A 8 -25.94 22.65 22.18
CA GLY A 8 -24.60 22.13 22.47
C GLY A 8 -24.40 20.69 22.00
N LEU A 9 -25.40 19.83 22.17
CA LEU A 9 -25.34 18.44 21.70
C LEU A 9 -25.29 18.32 20.17
N ILE A 10 -26.06 19.18 19.47
CA ILE A 10 -26.05 19.26 18.00
C ILE A 10 -24.69 19.76 17.49
N PHE A 11 -24.07 20.75 18.15
CA PHE A 11 -22.76 21.28 17.77
C PHE A 11 -21.64 20.25 17.97
N VAL A 12 -21.69 19.47 19.05
CA VAL A 12 -20.76 18.35 19.29
C VAL A 12 -20.96 17.26 18.23
N LEU A 13 -22.20 16.86 17.91
CA LEU A 13 -22.49 15.91 16.83
C LEU A 13 -22.00 16.38 15.46
N LEU A 14 -22.15 17.68 15.15
CA LEU A 14 -21.66 18.28 13.90
C LEU A 14 -20.13 18.26 13.82
N ILE A 15 -19.43 18.54 14.92
CA ILE A 15 -17.96 18.44 14.98
C ILE A 15 -17.52 16.98 14.78
N PHE A 16 -18.19 16.00 15.41
CA PHE A 16 -17.90 14.58 15.21
C PHE A 16 -18.15 14.09 13.78
N MET A 17 -19.19 14.60 13.10
CA MET A 17 -19.43 14.25 11.69
C MET A 17 -18.41 14.87 10.74
N ILE A 18 -17.93 16.10 11.00
CA ILE A 18 -16.92 16.76 10.17
C ILE A 18 -15.56 16.07 10.30
N THR A 19 -15.12 15.71 11.51
CA THR A 19 -13.84 15.01 11.72
C THR A 19 -13.82 13.61 11.13
N ALA A 20 -14.92 12.85 11.24
CA ALA A 20 -15.03 11.53 10.62
C ALA A 20 -14.91 11.60 9.09
N CYS A 21 -15.52 12.62 8.46
CA CYS A 21 -15.47 12.78 7.00
C CYS A 21 -14.08 13.21 6.50
N THR A 22 -13.36 14.06 7.24
CA THR A 22 -12.00 14.48 6.86
C THR A 22 -10.97 13.35 6.99
N ILE A 23 -11.02 12.58 8.07
CA ILE A 23 -10.07 11.48 8.33
C ILE A 23 -10.21 10.37 7.28
N LEU A 24 -11.44 10.06 6.85
CA LEU A 24 -11.69 9.06 5.80
C LEU A 24 -11.09 9.50 4.46
N SER A 25 -11.16 10.79 4.13
CA SER A 25 -10.61 11.34 2.88
C SER A 25 -9.08 11.35 2.83
N ASP A 26 -8.41 11.43 3.98
CA ASP A 26 -6.95 11.51 4.02
C ASP A 26 -6.31 10.12 3.93
N ARG A 27 -6.90 9.09 4.55
CA ARG A 27 -6.45 7.69 4.41
C ARG A 27 -6.61 7.15 3.00
N GLU A 28 -7.70 7.52 2.33
CA GLU A 28 -7.93 7.20 0.93
C GLU A 28 -6.81 7.76 0.02
N LYS A 29 -6.42 9.02 0.24
CA LYS A 29 -5.31 9.64 -0.49
C LYS A 29 -3.98 8.95 -0.19
N GLU A 30 -3.73 8.56 1.07
CA GLU A 30 -2.50 7.86 1.46
C GLU A 30 -2.38 6.49 0.78
N LEU A 31 -3.44 5.68 0.76
CA LEU A 31 -3.44 4.38 0.07
C LEU A 31 -3.28 4.53 -1.44
N GLY A 32 -3.95 5.53 -2.03
CA GLY A 32 -3.77 5.85 -3.44
C GLY A 32 -2.35 6.29 -3.78
N ALA A 33 -1.76 7.19 -2.98
CA ALA A 33 -0.40 7.66 -3.15
C ALA A 33 0.64 6.54 -3.00
N TYR A 34 0.48 5.67 -1.98
CA TYR A 34 1.32 4.50 -1.84
C TYR A 34 1.24 3.59 -3.08
N SER A 35 0.03 3.32 -3.57
CA SER A 35 -0.17 2.47 -4.74
C SER A 35 0.50 3.07 -5.98
N ASP A 36 0.32 4.37 -6.22
CA ASP A 36 0.92 5.08 -7.34
C ASP A 36 2.47 5.09 -7.28
N ASP A 37 3.05 5.10 -6.08
CA ASP A 37 4.51 5.08 -5.88
C ASP A 37 5.10 3.65 -5.95
N ILE A 38 4.50 2.67 -5.27
CA ILE A 38 5.10 1.33 -5.08
C ILE A 38 4.97 0.45 -6.33
N MET A 39 3.86 0.54 -7.06
CA MET A 39 3.61 -0.30 -8.24
C MET A 39 4.68 -0.12 -9.33
N PRO A 40 5.02 1.10 -9.78
CA PRO A 40 6.07 1.27 -10.79
C PRO A 40 7.44 0.81 -10.26
N ALA A 41 7.79 1.16 -9.02
CA ALA A 41 9.07 0.75 -8.42
C ALA A 41 9.26 -0.77 -8.43
N ILE A 42 8.22 -1.53 -8.14
CA ILE A 42 8.26 -3.00 -8.13
C ILE A 42 8.30 -3.56 -9.54
N SER A 43 7.56 -2.97 -10.48
CA SER A 43 7.61 -3.40 -11.88
C SER A 43 9.00 -3.23 -12.48
N GLU A 44 9.68 -2.13 -12.17
CA GLU A 44 11.06 -1.86 -12.61
C GLU A 44 12.04 -2.82 -11.94
N ALA A 45 11.94 -3.01 -10.62
CA ALA A 45 12.79 -3.93 -9.86
C ALA A 45 12.70 -5.37 -10.36
N LEU A 46 11.48 -5.85 -10.68
CA LEU A 46 11.27 -7.20 -11.23
C LEU A 46 11.89 -7.34 -12.62
N ALA A 47 11.73 -6.33 -13.49
CA ALA A 47 12.29 -6.36 -14.83
C ALA A 47 13.82 -6.37 -14.80
N ASP A 48 14.44 -5.53 -13.96
CA ASP A 48 15.90 -5.49 -13.82
C ASP A 48 16.45 -6.72 -13.11
N PHE A 49 15.70 -7.35 -12.20
CA PHE A 49 16.07 -8.64 -11.61
C PHE A 49 16.10 -9.75 -12.66
N ASP A 50 15.08 -9.85 -13.51
CA ASP A 50 15.08 -10.83 -14.61
C ASP A 50 16.22 -10.55 -15.61
N ALA A 51 16.47 -9.28 -15.94
CA ALA A 51 17.59 -8.90 -16.81
C ALA A 51 18.96 -9.21 -16.18
N TRP A 52 19.11 -9.02 -14.86
CA TRP A 52 20.33 -9.38 -14.14
C TRP A 52 20.52 -10.90 -14.14
N LYS A 53 19.47 -11.68 -13.91
CA LYS A 53 19.54 -13.15 -13.90
C LYS A 53 20.07 -13.73 -15.22
N GLU A 54 19.74 -13.12 -16.36
CA GLU A 54 20.25 -13.51 -17.68
C GLU A 54 21.75 -13.22 -17.85
N ASN A 55 22.29 -12.24 -17.12
CA ASN A 55 23.70 -11.88 -17.14
C ASN A 55 24.19 -11.46 -15.75
N SER A 56 24.32 -12.43 -14.84
CA SER A 56 24.55 -12.18 -13.41
C SER A 56 25.91 -11.56 -13.07
N GLY A 57 26.83 -11.50 -14.03
CA GLY A 57 28.12 -10.80 -13.92
C GLY A 57 28.07 -9.31 -14.27
N ASP A 58 26.91 -8.78 -14.65
CA ASP A 58 26.73 -7.36 -15.01
C ASP A 58 26.65 -6.47 -13.77
N GLN A 59 27.75 -5.78 -13.48
CA GLN A 59 27.84 -4.88 -12.33
C GLN A 59 26.85 -3.71 -12.41
N GLN A 60 26.52 -3.21 -13.61
CA GLN A 60 25.58 -2.10 -13.72
C GLN A 60 24.18 -2.51 -13.30
N LYS A 61 23.77 -3.73 -13.68
CA LYS A 61 22.49 -4.30 -13.25
C LYS A 61 22.48 -4.56 -11.75
N LEU A 62 23.59 -5.04 -11.19
CA LEU A 62 23.71 -5.23 -9.74
C LEU A 62 23.51 -3.92 -8.96
N ASP A 63 24.13 -2.83 -9.42
CA ASP A 63 23.96 -1.51 -8.82
C ASP A 63 22.51 -0.99 -8.96
N LEU A 64 21.80 -1.37 -10.04
CA LEU A 64 20.37 -1.06 -10.20
C LEU A 64 19.52 -1.83 -9.20
N LEU A 65 19.79 -3.13 -8.96
CA LEU A 65 19.07 -3.91 -7.95
C LEU A 65 19.18 -3.28 -6.55
N GLN A 66 20.37 -2.80 -6.17
CA GLN A 66 20.55 -2.07 -4.92
C GLN A 66 19.74 -0.78 -4.87
N LYS A 67 19.71 0.00 -5.96
CA LYS A 67 18.90 1.23 -6.04
C LYS A 67 17.41 0.93 -5.90
N HIS A 68 16.94 -0.14 -6.53
CA HIS A 68 15.56 -0.59 -6.42
C HIS A 68 15.20 -0.98 -5.00
N ALA A 69 16.06 -1.75 -4.32
CA ALA A 69 15.86 -2.09 -2.92
C ALA A 69 15.72 -0.85 -2.03
N ASN A 70 16.66 0.10 -2.15
CA ASN A 70 16.64 1.36 -1.41
C ASN A 70 15.37 2.17 -1.68
N ASN A 71 14.93 2.23 -2.95
CA ASN A 71 13.72 2.97 -3.33
C ASN A 71 12.45 2.32 -2.75
N ILE A 72 12.33 1.00 -2.86
CA ILE A 72 11.21 0.23 -2.29
C ILE A 72 11.16 0.43 -0.77
N ASN A 73 12.29 0.28 -0.08
CA ASN A 73 12.38 0.49 1.37
C ASN A 73 12.02 1.93 1.75
N ALA A 74 12.48 2.94 1.00
CA ALA A 74 12.11 4.33 1.23
C ALA A 74 10.61 4.62 1.05
N ILE A 75 9.98 4.01 0.03
CA ILE A 75 8.52 4.11 -0.18
C ILE A 75 7.79 3.45 1.00
N ASN A 76 8.15 2.21 1.35
CA ASN A 76 7.52 1.48 2.45
C ASN A 76 7.64 2.24 3.78
N SER A 77 8.82 2.76 4.11
CA SER A 77 9.00 3.54 5.34
C SER A 77 8.22 4.85 5.35
N ARG A 78 8.09 5.52 4.19
CA ARG A 78 7.30 6.77 4.07
C ARG A 78 5.83 6.55 4.45
N TYR A 79 5.24 5.42 4.05
CA TYR A 79 3.80 5.19 4.22
C TYR A 79 3.45 4.27 5.41
N PHE A 80 4.38 3.40 5.87
CA PHE A 80 4.08 2.37 6.88
C PHE A 80 4.91 2.43 8.17
N ASP A 81 6.11 3.03 8.18
CA ASP A 81 6.95 3.13 9.39
C ASP A 81 6.72 4.45 10.17
N GLY A 82 5.70 5.23 9.78
CA GLY A 82 5.13 6.29 10.60
C GLY A 82 4.40 5.75 11.84
N PRO A 83 3.73 6.59 12.66
CA PRO A 83 3.06 6.17 13.89
C PRO A 83 1.87 5.20 13.70
N HIS A 84 1.59 4.72 12.49
CA HIS A 84 0.32 4.11 12.10
C HIS A 84 0.28 2.63 11.63
N PRO A 85 1.30 1.76 11.79
CA PRO A 85 1.20 0.38 11.31
C PRO A 85 0.18 -0.48 12.10
N GLN A 86 0.03 -0.25 13.40
CA GLN A 86 -1.07 -0.85 14.20
C GLN A 86 -2.40 -0.15 13.97
N GLU A 87 -2.38 1.09 13.49
CA GLU A 87 -3.60 1.84 13.19
C GLU A 87 -4.25 1.43 11.89
N LEU A 88 -3.56 0.84 10.91
CA LEU A 88 -4.21 0.32 9.70
C LEU A 88 -5.11 -0.87 10.03
N GLU A 89 -4.63 -1.84 10.81
CA GLU A 89 -5.45 -2.96 11.29
C GLU A 89 -6.55 -2.51 12.28
N TRP A 90 -6.26 -1.52 13.12
CA TRP A 90 -7.22 -0.92 14.06
C TRP A 90 -8.29 -0.07 13.36
N SER A 91 -7.94 0.66 12.29
CA SER A 91 -8.87 1.48 11.50
C SER A 91 -9.77 0.62 10.60
N LEU A 92 -9.28 -0.52 10.11
CA LEU A 92 -10.11 -1.54 9.45
C LEU A 92 -11.23 -2.08 10.37
N LYS A 93 -10.99 -2.13 11.68
CA LYS A 93 -11.96 -2.51 12.73
C LYS A 93 -12.87 -1.34 13.15
N GLN A 94 -12.38 -0.10 13.16
CA GLN A 94 -13.17 1.11 13.49
C GLN A 94 -14.15 1.53 12.38
N TRP A 95 -14.04 0.98 11.16
CA TRP A 95 -14.97 1.25 10.06
C TRP A 95 -16.36 0.58 10.19
N GLU A 96 -16.66 -0.04 11.34
CA GLU A 96 -17.97 -0.55 11.75
C GLU A 96 -18.99 0.56 12.12
N GLY A 97 -18.90 1.75 11.51
CA GLY A 97 -19.96 2.76 11.59
C GLY A 97 -21.26 2.28 10.90
N PRO A 98 -22.43 2.90 11.20
CA PRO A 98 -23.72 2.39 10.76
C PRO A 98 -23.79 2.08 9.26
N GLU A 99 -24.42 0.95 8.95
CA GLU A 99 -24.69 0.45 7.61
C GLU A 99 -25.82 1.27 6.97
N GLU A 100 -25.49 2.37 6.30
CA GLU A 100 -26.35 2.83 5.21
C GLU A 100 -25.97 2.03 3.96
N ASP A 101 -26.96 1.53 3.21
CA ASP A 101 -26.75 0.59 2.09
C ASP A 101 -25.79 1.12 1.02
N ASN A 102 -25.65 2.43 0.88
CA ASN A 102 -24.74 3.11 -0.07
C ASN A 102 -23.28 3.24 0.42
N LEU A 103 -23.01 3.00 1.70
CA LEU A 103 -21.67 3.07 2.31
C LEU A 103 -21.02 1.69 2.51
N LYS A 104 -21.79 0.62 2.34
CA LYS A 104 -21.35 -0.75 2.59
C LYS A 104 -20.31 -1.22 1.57
N ASP A 105 -20.55 -0.98 0.29
CA ASP A 105 -19.64 -1.38 -0.79
C ASP A 105 -18.33 -0.58 -0.72
N TRP A 106 -18.42 0.73 -0.49
CA TRP A 106 -17.25 1.60 -0.29
C TRP A 106 -16.32 1.10 0.83
N LYS A 107 -16.90 0.80 2.01
CA LYS A 107 -16.14 0.32 3.17
C LYS A 107 -15.46 -1.01 2.89
N LYS A 108 -16.12 -1.89 2.14
CA LYS A 108 -15.59 -3.18 1.74
C LYS A 108 -14.40 -3.00 0.78
N GLU A 109 -14.57 -2.22 -0.29
CA GLU A 109 -13.51 -1.96 -1.28
C GLU A 109 -12.30 -1.28 -0.64
N MET A 110 -12.52 -0.30 0.22
CA MET A 110 -11.43 0.36 0.95
C MET A 110 -10.67 -0.60 1.87
N ARG A 111 -11.38 -1.58 2.46
CA ARG A 111 -10.75 -2.62 3.28
C ARG A 111 -9.91 -3.57 2.44
N GLU A 112 -10.43 -3.96 1.28
CA GLU A 112 -9.72 -4.81 0.31
C GLU A 112 -8.46 -4.09 -0.21
N LEU A 113 -8.57 -2.79 -0.54
CA LEU A 113 -7.43 -1.95 -0.92
C LEU A 113 -6.38 -1.84 0.18
N ALA A 114 -6.80 -1.56 1.42
CA ALA A 114 -5.88 -1.46 2.55
C ALA A 114 -5.15 -2.78 2.83
N TYR A 115 -5.88 -3.91 2.76
CA TYR A 115 -5.28 -5.24 2.91
C TYR A 115 -4.27 -5.54 1.80
N ALA A 116 -4.63 -5.25 0.54
CA ALA A 116 -3.74 -5.44 -0.60
C ALA A 116 -2.49 -4.56 -0.48
N ALA A 117 -2.62 -3.32 0.01
CA ALA A 117 -1.51 -2.40 0.21
C ALA A 117 -0.55 -2.91 1.30
N TRP A 118 -1.10 -3.39 2.42
CA TRP A 118 -0.31 -3.99 3.50
C TRP A 118 0.42 -5.26 3.04
N TYR A 119 -0.29 -6.17 2.36
CA TYR A 119 0.32 -7.38 1.83
C TYR A 119 1.41 -7.06 0.81
N MET A 120 1.19 -6.04 -0.04
CA MET A 120 2.20 -5.54 -0.96
C MET A 120 3.43 -5.01 -0.22
N ARG A 121 3.25 -4.27 0.89
CA ARG A 121 4.35 -3.78 1.73
C ARG A 121 5.20 -4.93 2.26
N GLU A 122 4.56 -5.97 2.82
CA GLU A 122 5.30 -7.13 3.33
C GLU A 122 6.13 -7.82 2.24
N ARG A 123 5.53 -8.07 1.07
CA ARG A 123 6.22 -8.77 -0.02
C ARG A 123 7.31 -7.91 -0.66
N SER A 124 7.05 -6.63 -0.86
CA SER A 124 8.04 -5.70 -1.40
C SER A 124 9.24 -5.50 -0.46
N THR A 125 9.04 -5.45 0.86
CA THR A 125 10.16 -5.43 1.82
C THR A 125 10.98 -6.71 1.72
N GLN A 126 10.35 -7.90 1.75
CA GLN A 126 11.08 -9.17 1.57
C GLN A 126 11.87 -9.20 0.25
N PHE A 127 11.30 -8.66 -0.82
CA PHE A 127 11.98 -8.60 -2.10
C PHE A 127 13.15 -7.61 -2.09
N ALA A 128 12.97 -6.42 -1.52
CA ALA A 128 14.03 -5.44 -1.33
C ALA A 128 15.20 -6.04 -0.54
N ASP A 129 14.93 -6.70 0.59
CA ASP A 129 15.95 -7.38 1.40
C ASP A 129 16.75 -8.38 0.55
N LYS A 130 16.09 -9.16 -0.31
CA LYS A 130 16.78 -10.09 -1.23
C LYS A 130 17.60 -9.40 -2.32
N LEU A 131 17.16 -8.25 -2.81
CA LEU A 131 17.94 -7.45 -3.76
C LEU A 131 19.20 -6.87 -3.10
N GLU A 132 19.13 -6.46 -1.83
CA GLU A 132 20.29 -6.04 -1.03
C GLU A 132 21.25 -7.21 -0.82
N GLU A 133 20.75 -8.38 -0.40
CA GLU A 133 21.57 -9.60 -0.24
C GLU A 133 22.31 -9.97 -1.53
N ILE A 134 21.65 -9.86 -2.69
CA ILE A 134 22.28 -10.07 -4.01
C ILE A 134 23.45 -9.11 -4.21
N SER A 135 23.25 -7.83 -3.92
CA SER A 135 24.26 -6.78 -4.07
C SER A 135 25.45 -7.00 -3.13
N GLU A 136 25.19 -7.29 -1.85
CA GLU A 136 26.21 -7.59 -0.84
C GLU A 136 27.03 -8.82 -1.20
N ALA A 137 26.38 -9.85 -1.75
CA ALA A 137 27.02 -11.05 -2.27
C ALA A 137 27.75 -10.82 -3.62
N GLN A 138 27.77 -9.59 -4.14
CA GLN A 138 28.32 -9.25 -5.45
C GLN A 138 27.74 -10.11 -6.59
N GLY A 139 26.44 -10.40 -6.51
CA GLY A 139 25.73 -11.26 -7.44
C GLY A 139 26.02 -12.75 -7.33
N LYS A 140 26.85 -13.18 -6.36
CA LYS A 140 27.23 -14.59 -6.19
C LYS A 140 26.22 -15.32 -5.32
N LEU A 141 25.18 -15.84 -5.95
CA LEU A 141 24.20 -16.71 -5.32
C LEU A 141 24.43 -18.18 -5.68
N SER A 142 24.18 -19.06 -4.71
CA SER A 142 23.92 -20.47 -4.98
C SER A 142 22.60 -20.66 -5.72
N LYS A 143 22.42 -21.84 -6.32
CA LYS A 143 21.15 -22.19 -7.00
C LYS A 143 19.94 -22.15 -6.07
N GLU A 144 20.13 -22.47 -4.80
CA GLU A 144 19.03 -22.51 -3.83
C GLU A 144 18.63 -21.09 -3.42
N GLU A 145 19.61 -20.22 -3.19
CA GLU A 145 19.37 -18.80 -2.91
C GLU A 145 18.67 -18.13 -4.09
N LEU A 146 19.14 -18.36 -5.34
CA LEU A 146 18.48 -17.80 -6.53
C LEU A 146 17.00 -18.21 -6.61
N LYS A 147 16.67 -19.48 -6.35
CA LYS A 147 15.28 -19.94 -6.34
C LYS A 147 14.44 -19.25 -5.26
N GLN A 148 15.01 -18.99 -4.08
CA GLN A 148 14.31 -18.27 -3.03
C GLN A 148 14.00 -16.84 -3.46
N VAL A 149 14.95 -16.15 -4.10
CA VAL A 149 14.71 -14.80 -4.64
C VAL A 149 13.64 -14.84 -5.74
N GLU A 150 13.69 -15.81 -6.65
CA GLU A 150 12.67 -15.96 -7.70
C GLU A 150 11.27 -16.20 -7.12
N GLU A 151 11.15 -17.00 -6.06
CA GLU A 151 9.88 -17.22 -5.38
C GLU A 151 9.35 -15.93 -4.75
N ILE A 152 10.21 -15.19 -4.04
CA ILE A 152 9.85 -13.91 -3.43
C ILE A 152 9.45 -12.89 -4.50
N ALA A 153 10.18 -12.81 -5.62
CA ALA A 153 9.85 -11.96 -6.76
C ALA A 153 8.47 -12.32 -7.35
N ARG A 154 8.17 -13.62 -7.48
CA ARG A 154 6.87 -14.11 -7.96
C ARG A 154 5.73 -13.75 -7.00
N GLU A 155 5.92 -13.94 -5.70
CA GLU A 155 4.93 -13.56 -4.68
C GLU A 155 4.70 -12.04 -4.66
N THR A 156 5.76 -11.27 -4.81
CA THR A 156 5.71 -9.80 -4.91
C THR A 156 4.96 -9.35 -6.16
N SER A 157 5.20 -9.98 -7.31
CA SER A 157 4.44 -9.73 -8.54
C SER A 157 2.94 -10.02 -8.37
N LYS A 158 2.58 -11.10 -7.67
CA LYS A 158 1.17 -11.42 -7.35
C LYS A 158 0.56 -10.37 -6.44
N ALA A 159 1.27 -9.95 -5.39
CA ALA A 159 0.82 -8.90 -4.49
C ALA A 159 0.60 -7.57 -5.25
N GLY A 160 1.51 -7.20 -6.14
CA GLY A 160 1.40 -5.99 -6.97
C GLY A 160 0.19 -6.03 -7.91
N LYS A 161 -0.10 -7.19 -8.52
CA LYS A 161 -1.31 -7.39 -9.34
C LYS A 161 -2.59 -7.27 -8.52
N SER A 162 -2.60 -7.81 -7.30
CA SER A 162 -3.73 -7.69 -6.37
C SER A 162 -3.97 -6.24 -5.99
N LEU A 163 -2.92 -5.52 -5.58
CA LEU A 163 -3.02 -4.09 -5.24
C LEU A 163 -3.51 -3.26 -6.42
N HIS A 164 -2.97 -3.49 -7.61
CA HIS A 164 -3.41 -2.80 -8.83
C HIS A 164 -4.88 -3.05 -9.15
N TRP A 165 -5.35 -4.27 -8.95
CA TRP A 165 -6.75 -4.61 -9.12
C TRP A 165 -7.63 -3.83 -8.15
N GLU A 166 -7.36 -3.91 -6.84
CA GLU A 166 -8.16 -3.22 -5.83
C GLU A 166 -8.11 -1.69 -6.02
N TYR A 167 -6.94 -1.14 -6.35
CA TYR A 167 -6.78 0.28 -6.62
C TYR A 167 -7.60 0.74 -7.83
N LYS A 168 -7.66 -0.08 -8.89
CA LYS A 168 -8.47 0.21 -10.07
C LYS A 168 -9.97 0.11 -9.79
N THR A 169 -10.41 -0.92 -9.08
CA THR A 169 -11.80 -1.09 -8.64
C THR A 169 -12.22 0.13 -7.84
N TRP A 170 -11.47 0.47 -6.80
CA TRP A 170 -11.71 1.64 -5.97
C TRP A 170 -11.74 2.96 -6.79
N LYS A 171 -10.77 3.18 -7.69
CA LYS A 171 -10.70 4.40 -8.52
C LYS A 171 -11.76 4.46 -9.63
N GLY A 172 -12.24 3.31 -10.09
CA GLY A 172 -13.19 3.15 -11.19
C GLY A 172 -14.65 3.20 -10.73
N ASP A 173 -14.96 2.56 -9.60
CA ASP A 173 -16.30 2.42 -9.05
C ASP A 173 -16.67 3.61 -8.12
N PHE A 174 -15.68 4.24 -7.47
CA PHE A 174 -15.88 5.44 -6.64
C PHE A 174 -15.39 6.74 -7.30
N ARG A 175 -16.24 7.30 -8.18
CA ARG A 175 -16.46 8.75 -8.09
C ARG A 175 -17.61 8.95 -7.10
N PRO A 176 -17.39 9.50 -5.90
CA PRO A 176 -18.52 9.80 -5.03
C PRO A 176 -19.52 10.68 -5.83
N PRO A 177 -20.83 10.37 -5.81
CA PRO A 177 -21.84 11.16 -6.54
C PRO A 177 -21.92 12.63 -6.07
N TRP A 178 -21.14 13.00 -5.05
CA TRP A 178 -21.11 14.31 -4.40
C TRP A 178 -20.03 15.27 -4.91
N ARG A 179 -19.27 14.94 -5.97
CA ARG A 179 -18.50 15.97 -6.70
C ARG A 179 -19.47 16.80 -7.58
N PHE A 180 -20.14 17.73 -6.91
CA PHE A 180 -20.78 18.97 -7.41
C PHE A 180 -21.47 18.91 -8.79
N LYS A 181 -22.80 18.83 -8.77
CA LYS A 181 -23.65 19.71 -9.59
C LYS A 181 -24.36 20.69 -8.68
#